data_AF-A0A6P3WDD8-F1
#
_entry.id   AF-A0A6P3WDD8-F1
#
_cell.length_a   1.000
_cell.length_b   1.000
_cell.length_c   1.000
_cell.angle_alpha   90.00
_cell.angle_beta   90.00
_cell.angle_gamma   90.00
#
_symmetry.space_group_name_H-M   'P 1'
#
loop_
_entity.id
_entity.type
_entity.pdbx_description
1 polymer ?
#
loop_
_entity_poly.entity_id
_entity_poly.type
_entity_poly.pdbx_seq_one_letter_code
_entity_poly.pdbx_strand_id
1 'polypeptide(L)'
;MAALVAENFKFVSLFFKSKDVMMFNGLIALGTVAGQTAYNVFAFHCPCSPARNYLYGLAAMGVPALVLFLVGVMLNHNTWDILSECRLKRCWKLSGVALFALLASIVGRAAVAPITWSVLSLLRGEAYVCALSEFVDPASITDFPSNISDVPGVMAGFPCKDVPEELLQFWSVIERRLKYESQLLGWILVGSVALSVFLMLCLRHCCSPLGYQQEEYWSHFRSQENRVFSRTMDAHAHIQAIRNVRSFFGFAALDKDEQELLENTADAKTQIPSLEWNRITGVYLYRENQGMPLYSRLHKWSTYKLQNNVEAMEKDMNC
;
A
#
# COMPACT_ATOMS: atom_id res chain seq x y z
N MET A 1 27.82 23.75 28.44
CA MET A 1 26.37 23.43 28.43
C MET A 1 25.72 23.59 27.05
N ALA A 2 26.13 24.52 26.19
CA ALA A 2 25.58 24.66 24.83
C ALA A 2 26.01 23.56 23.83
N ALA A 3 27.19 22.96 23.99
CA ALA A 3 27.69 21.90 23.08
C ALA A 3 26.94 20.56 23.23
N LEU A 4 26.53 20.20 24.45
CA LEU A 4 25.82 18.95 24.75
C LEU A 4 24.36 18.98 24.27
N VAL A 5 23.73 20.16 24.26
CA VAL A 5 22.39 20.36 23.71
C VAL A 5 22.42 20.32 22.18
N ALA A 6 23.47 20.85 21.54
CA ALA A 6 23.64 20.78 20.09
C ALA A 6 23.90 19.36 19.59
N GLU A 7 24.70 18.55 20.32
CA GLU A 7 24.91 17.14 19.99
C GLU A 7 23.64 16.30 20.20
N ASN A 8 22.90 16.53 21.29
CA ASN A 8 21.62 15.87 21.52
C ASN A 8 20.58 16.25 20.45
N PHE A 9 20.54 17.50 19.99
CA PHE A 9 19.65 17.92 18.91
C PHE A 9 20.08 17.34 17.56
N LYS A 10 21.39 17.17 17.33
CA LYS A 10 21.92 16.49 16.14
C LYS A 10 21.60 15.01 16.15
N PHE A 11 21.72 14.35 17.30
CA PHE A 11 21.39 12.93 17.51
C PHE A 11 19.89 12.67 17.38
N VAL A 12 19.06 13.58 17.93
CA VAL A 12 17.60 13.58 17.75
C VAL A 12 17.23 13.85 16.29
N SER A 13 17.89 14.79 15.60
CA SER A 13 17.67 15.03 14.17
C SER A 13 18.12 13.86 13.29
N LEU A 14 19.15 13.10 13.71
CA LEU A 14 19.60 11.86 13.08
C LEU A 14 18.58 10.72 13.30
N PHE A 15 17.95 10.67 14.48
CA PHE A 15 16.83 9.77 14.78
C PHE A 15 15.58 10.08 13.95
N PHE A 16 15.29 11.37 13.70
CA PHE A 16 14.20 11.80 12.82
C PHE A 16 14.54 11.70 11.32
N LYS A 17 15.79 11.40 10.96
CA LYS A 17 16.23 11.27 9.56
C LYS A 17 16.10 9.86 9.00
N SER A 18 15.84 8.85 9.83
CA SER A 18 15.52 7.52 9.31
C SER A 18 14.10 7.53 8.78
N LYS A 19 13.96 7.26 7.47
CA LYS A 19 12.66 7.12 6.80
C LYS A 19 11.75 6.11 7.54
N ASP A 20 12.35 5.13 8.20
CA ASP A 20 11.64 4.06 8.89
C ASP A 20 10.96 4.52 10.20
N VAL A 21 11.60 5.41 10.99
CA VAL A 21 11.01 5.95 12.23
C VAL A 21 9.97 7.01 11.93
N MET A 22 10.17 7.83 10.88
CA MET A 22 9.18 8.80 10.42
C MET A 22 7.95 8.11 9.80
N MET A 23 8.12 7.00 9.07
CA MET A 23 6.99 6.19 8.59
C MET A 23 6.25 5.51 9.74
N PHE A 24 6.97 4.97 10.73
CA PHE A 24 6.34 4.32 11.89
C PHE A 24 5.56 5.32 12.77
N ASN A 25 6.16 6.47 13.09
CA ASN A 25 5.48 7.52 13.86
C ASN A 25 4.38 8.22 13.05
N GLY A 26 4.54 8.33 11.73
CA GLY A 26 3.49 8.80 10.82
C GLY A 26 2.30 7.83 10.71
N LEU A 27 2.55 6.52 10.66
CA LEU A 27 1.54 5.46 10.73
C LEU A 27 0.80 5.45 12.05
N ILE A 28 1.51 5.64 13.17
CA ILE A 28 0.89 5.76 14.49
C ILE A 28 0.03 7.02 14.54
N ALA A 29 0.56 8.18 14.14
CA ALA A 29 -0.19 9.45 14.16
C ALA A 29 -1.42 9.43 13.24
N LEU A 30 -1.30 8.90 12.01
CA LEU A 30 -2.43 8.67 11.11
C LEU A 30 -3.43 7.66 11.67
N GLY A 31 -2.93 6.58 12.30
CA GLY A 31 -3.76 5.58 12.96
C GLY A 31 -4.59 6.15 14.11
N THR A 32 -4.00 7.04 14.92
CA THR A 32 -4.70 7.71 16.03
C THR A 32 -5.74 8.72 15.52
N VAL A 33 -5.38 9.54 14.52
CA VAL A 33 -6.26 10.58 13.97
C VAL A 33 -7.40 9.95 13.16
N ALA A 34 -7.12 8.99 12.27
CA ALA A 34 -8.13 8.27 11.51
C ALA A 34 -9.00 7.39 12.43
N GLY A 35 -8.42 6.81 13.49
CA GLY A 35 -9.16 6.01 14.46
C GLY A 35 -10.23 6.79 15.22
N GLN A 36 -9.96 8.07 15.55
CA GLN A 36 -10.91 8.94 16.25
C GLN A 36 -11.93 9.60 15.30
N THR A 37 -11.56 9.90 14.05
CA THR A 37 -12.43 10.67 13.13
C THR A 37 -13.19 9.83 12.11
N ALA A 38 -12.64 8.72 11.61
CA ALA A 38 -13.27 7.95 10.54
C ALA A 38 -14.62 7.33 10.95
N TYR A 39 -14.75 6.89 12.21
CA TYR A 39 -15.96 6.21 12.66
C TYR A 39 -17.09 7.13 13.16
N ASN A 40 -16.80 8.38 13.51
CA ASN A 40 -17.88 9.35 13.77
C ASN A 40 -18.57 9.80 12.47
N VAL A 41 -17.90 9.62 11.32
CA VAL A 41 -18.46 9.95 9.99
C VAL A 41 -19.34 8.81 9.44
N PHE A 42 -19.09 7.56 9.83
CA PHE A 42 -19.93 6.40 9.50
C PHE A 42 -20.74 5.98 10.72
N ALA A 43 -21.81 6.70 11.03
CA ALA A 43 -22.73 6.32 12.10
C ALA A 43 -23.31 4.91 11.81
N PHE A 44 -22.76 3.91 12.49
CA PHE A 44 -23.20 2.52 12.36
C PHE A 44 -24.51 2.34 13.13
N HIS A 45 -25.55 1.87 12.44
CA HIS A 45 -26.86 1.61 13.03
C HIS A 45 -27.32 0.20 12.67
N CYS A 46 -27.43 -0.67 13.67
CA CYS A 46 -27.88 -2.05 13.46
C CYS A 46 -29.35 -2.06 13.02
N PRO A 47 -29.75 -2.83 11.99
CA PRO A 47 -31.13 -2.88 11.51
C PRO A 47 -32.08 -3.70 12.40
N CYS A 48 -31.54 -4.45 13.37
CA CYS A 48 -32.26 -5.27 14.35
C CYS A 48 -33.37 -6.15 13.76
N SER A 49 -33.01 -6.83 12.68
CA SER A 49 -33.87 -7.75 11.95
C SER A 49 -33.10 -9.04 11.65
N PRO A 50 -33.74 -10.21 11.78
CA PRO A 50 -33.11 -11.49 11.48
C PRO A 50 -32.63 -11.53 10.02
N ALA A 51 -31.51 -12.22 9.78
CA ALA A 51 -30.71 -12.30 8.56
C ALA A 51 -30.09 -10.97 8.06
N ARG A 52 -30.73 -9.83 8.31
CA ARG A 52 -30.24 -8.50 7.91
C ARG A 52 -29.11 -8.01 8.81
N ASN A 53 -29.16 -8.35 10.10
CA ASN A 53 -28.12 -8.04 11.08
C ASN A 53 -26.75 -8.56 10.63
N TYR A 54 -26.67 -9.86 10.29
CA TYR A 54 -25.46 -10.49 9.80
C TYR A 54 -24.91 -9.82 8.53
N LEU A 55 -25.77 -9.63 7.53
CA LEU A 55 -25.36 -9.01 6.26
C LEU A 55 -24.88 -7.57 6.43
N TYR A 56 -25.60 -6.76 7.21
CA TYR A 56 -25.24 -5.37 7.44
C TYR A 56 -23.97 -5.24 8.29
N GLY A 57 -23.84 -6.02 9.37
CA GLY A 57 -22.65 -6.03 10.21
C GLY A 57 -21.41 -6.48 9.42
N LEU A 58 -21.51 -7.56 8.63
CA LEU A 58 -20.42 -8.04 7.78
C LEU A 58 -20.06 -7.01 6.69
N ALA A 59 -21.05 -6.36 6.07
CA ALA A 59 -20.81 -5.31 5.09
C ALA A 59 -20.09 -4.10 5.70
N ALA A 60 -20.50 -3.66 6.88
CA ALA A 60 -19.85 -2.55 7.60
C ALA A 60 -18.39 -2.85 7.96
N MET A 61 -18.07 -4.11 8.27
CA MET A 61 -16.69 -4.55 8.52
C MET A 61 -15.89 -4.69 7.22
N GLY A 62 -16.46 -5.36 6.21
CA GLY A 62 -15.74 -5.82 5.01
C GLY A 62 -15.68 -4.82 3.86
N VAL A 63 -16.74 -4.06 3.60
CA VAL A 63 -16.78 -3.14 2.43
C VAL A 63 -15.76 -2.02 2.54
N PRO A 64 -15.62 -1.30 3.68
CA PRO A 64 -14.59 -0.27 3.80
C PRO A 64 -13.17 -0.86 3.71
N ALA A 65 -12.93 -2.06 4.26
CA ALA A 65 -11.66 -2.76 4.07
C ALA A 65 -11.40 -3.05 2.58
N LEU A 66 -12.38 -3.57 1.85
CA LEU A 66 -12.23 -3.83 0.41
C LEU A 66 -11.94 -2.55 -0.38
N VAL A 67 -12.65 -1.46 -0.11
CA VAL A 67 -12.41 -0.16 -0.76
C VAL A 67 -11.00 0.34 -0.46
N LEU A 68 -10.56 0.31 0.80
CA LEU A 68 -9.20 0.71 1.19
C LEU A 68 -8.13 -0.16 0.51
N PHE A 69 -8.38 -1.45 0.38
CA PHE A 69 -7.48 -2.36 -0.33
C PHE A 69 -7.37 -1.99 -1.82
N LEU A 70 -8.51 -1.77 -2.50
CA LEU A 70 -8.54 -1.41 -3.92
C LEU A 70 -7.82 -0.07 -4.18
N VAL A 71 -8.08 0.94 -3.34
CA VAL A 71 -7.37 2.24 -3.40
C VAL A 71 -5.87 2.04 -3.18
N GLY A 72 -5.47 1.22 -2.21
CA GLY A 72 -4.07 0.89 -1.96
C GLY A 72 -3.38 0.21 -3.16
N VAL A 73 -4.08 -0.68 -3.87
CA VAL A 73 -3.57 -1.32 -5.09
C VAL A 73 -3.44 -0.31 -6.23
N MET A 74 -4.41 0.59 -6.42
CA MET A 74 -4.41 1.62 -7.47
C MET A 74 -3.30 2.66 -7.30
N LEU A 75 -3.02 3.07 -6.07
CA LEU A 75 -1.99 4.08 -5.76
C LEU A 75 -0.56 3.52 -5.82
N ASN A 76 -0.39 2.20 -5.91
CA ASN A 76 0.92 1.57 -5.91
C ASN A 76 1.52 1.53 -7.33
N HIS A 77 2.62 2.27 -7.56
CA HIS A 77 3.31 2.32 -8.86
C HIS A 77 3.75 0.94 -9.37
N ASN A 78 4.15 0.04 -8.47
CA ASN A 78 4.57 -1.32 -8.84
C ASN A 78 3.43 -2.11 -9.52
N THR A 79 2.17 -1.82 -9.20
CA THR A 79 1.00 -2.45 -9.85
C THR A 79 0.98 -2.13 -11.34
N TRP A 80 1.19 -0.85 -11.68
CA TRP A 80 1.22 -0.38 -13.06
C TRP A 80 2.47 -0.86 -13.81
N ASP A 81 3.61 -0.96 -13.13
CA ASP A 81 4.83 -1.52 -13.71
C ASP A 81 4.63 -2.98 -14.13
N ILE A 82 3.98 -3.81 -13.31
CA ILE A 82 3.66 -5.21 -13.67
C ILE A 82 2.68 -5.27 -14.84
N LEU A 83 1.63 -4.46 -14.83
CA LEU A 83 0.65 -4.42 -15.92
C LEU A 83 1.32 -3.99 -17.24
N SER A 84 2.21 -2.99 -17.19
CA SER A 84 2.98 -2.55 -18.35
C SER A 84 3.90 -3.66 -18.87
N GLU A 85 4.53 -4.41 -17.97
CA GLU A 85 5.41 -5.52 -18.32
C GLU A 85 4.63 -6.69 -18.93
N CYS A 86 3.44 -7.00 -18.42
CA CYS A 86 2.59 -8.04 -19.00
C CYS A 86 2.09 -7.63 -20.40
N ARG A 87 1.69 -6.35 -20.56
CA ARG A 87 1.23 -5.81 -21.85
C ARG A 87 2.35 -5.79 -22.90
N LEU A 88 3.55 -5.35 -22.51
CA LEU A 88 4.67 -5.17 -23.44
C LEU A 88 5.46 -6.45 -23.72
N LYS A 89 5.56 -7.37 -22.75
CA LYS A 89 6.43 -8.57 -22.81
C LYS A 89 5.67 -9.88 -22.60
N ARG A 90 4.33 -9.86 -22.72
CA ARG A 90 3.43 -11.04 -22.68
C ARG A 90 3.55 -11.90 -21.42
N CYS A 91 4.06 -11.36 -20.31
CA CYS A 91 4.28 -12.07 -19.03
C CYS A 91 5.22 -13.30 -19.08
N TRP A 92 5.83 -13.66 -20.23
CA TRP A 92 6.55 -14.93 -20.39
C TRP A 92 7.91 -15.01 -19.66
N LYS A 93 8.52 -13.87 -19.31
CA LYS A 93 9.88 -13.81 -18.73
C LYS A 93 9.95 -13.70 -17.21
N LEU A 94 8.82 -13.50 -16.54
CA LEU A 94 8.83 -13.33 -15.09
C LEU A 94 8.75 -14.71 -14.45
N SER A 95 9.87 -15.18 -13.88
CA SER A 95 9.87 -16.41 -13.07
C SER A 95 8.73 -16.34 -12.06
N GLY A 96 7.99 -17.44 -11.88
CA GLY A 96 6.85 -17.48 -10.95
C GLY A 96 7.20 -16.99 -9.54
N VAL A 97 8.45 -17.21 -9.11
CA VAL A 97 8.99 -16.71 -7.84
C VAL A 97 9.11 -15.19 -7.81
N ALA A 98 9.58 -14.58 -8.90
CA ALA A 98 9.67 -13.12 -8.99
C ALA A 98 8.29 -12.46 -9.06
N LEU A 99 7.36 -13.05 -9.82
CA LEU A 99 5.97 -12.59 -9.88
C LEU A 99 5.32 -12.66 -8.49
N PHE A 100 5.53 -13.77 -7.77
CA PHE A 100 5.02 -13.94 -6.41
C PHE A 100 5.61 -12.91 -5.44
N ALA A 101 6.92 -12.69 -5.46
CA ALA A 101 7.57 -11.69 -4.60
C ALA A 101 7.07 -10.27 -4.88
N LEU A 102 6.80 -9.93 -6.14
CA LEU A 102 6.27 -8.63 -6.54
C LEU A 102 4.81 -8.46 -6.14
N LEU A 103 3.98 -9.47 -6.36
CA LEU A 103 2.59 -9.48 -5.90
C LEU A 103 2.51 -9.39 -4.38
N ALA A 104 3.35 -10.14 -3.65
CA ALA A 104 3.44 -10.07 -2.20
C ALA A 104 3.85 -8.66 -1.73
N SER A 105 4.76 -7.99 -2.44
CA SER A 105 5.13 -6.61 -2.14
C SER A 105 3.98 -5.62 -2.39
N ILE A 106 3.19 -5.81 -3.45
CA ILE A 106 2.03 -4.97 -3.75
C ILE A 106 0.93 -5.17 -2.71
N VAL A 107 0.53 -6.42 -2.51
CA VAL A 107 -0.52 -6.82 -1.56
C VAL A 107 -0.12 -6.40 -0.14
N GLY A 108 1.12 -6.63 0.28
CA GLY A 108 1.60 -6.25 1.61
C GLY A 108 1.49 -4.76 1.88
N ARG A 109 1.83 -3.90 0.89
CA ARG A 109 1.68 -2.44 1.03
C ARG A 109 0.21 -2.00 1.00
N ALA A 110 -0.60 -2.59 0.12
CA ALA A 110 -2.02 -2.26 0.01
C ALA A 110 -2.86 -2.77 1.20
N ALA A 111 -2.41 -3.82 1.90
CA ALA A 111 -3.12 -4.44 3.01
C ALA A 111 -3.02 -3.67 4.34
N VAL A 112 -2.13 -2.68 4.46
CA VAL A 112 -1.93 -1.95 5.72
C VAL A 112 -3.23 -1.27 6.19
N ALA A 113 -3.87 -0.48 5.32
CA ALA A 113 -5.11 0.22 5.64
C ALA A 113 -6.31 -0.72 5.96
N PRO A 114 -6.61 -1.76 5.16
CA PRO A 114 -7.73 -2.68 5.46
C PRO A 114 -7.51 -3.52 6.72
N ILE A 115 -6.27 -3.92 7.02
CA ILE A 115 -5.95 -4.60 8.29
C ILE A 115 -6.23 -3.66 9.46
N THR A 116 -5.76 -2.42 9.40
CA THR A 116 -6.00 -1.42 10.45
C THR A 116 -7.50 -1.16 10.65
N TRP A 117 -8.28 -1.03 9.56
CA TRP A 117 -9.73 -0.90 9.64
C TRP A 117 -10.38 -2.10 10.33
N SER A 118 -10.01 -3.31 9.93
CA SER A 118 -10.58 -4.55 10.47
C SER A 118 -10.26 -4.70 11.96
N VAL A 119 -9.03 -4.39 12.37
CA VAL A 119 -8.61 -4.36 13.78
C VAL A 119 -9.45 -3.35 14.57
N LEU A 120 -9.58 -2.12 14.07
CA LEU A 120 -10.36 -1.08 14.75
C LEU A 120 -11.85 -1.48 14.87
N SER A 121 -12.42 -2.04 13.81
CA SER A 121 -13.80 -2.53 13.81
C SER A 121 -14.02 -3.65 14.83
N LEU A 122 -13.09 -4.59 14.94
CA LEU A 122 -13.15 -5.72 15.88
C LEU A 122 -12.94 -5.27 17.32
N LEU A 123 -12.00 -4.36 17.59
CA LEU A 123 -11.75 -3.87 18.95
C LEU A 123 -12.93 -3.04 19.49
N ARG A 124 -13.65 -2.33 18.62
CA ARG A 124 -14.90 -1.64 18.98
C ARG A 124 -16.06 -2.60 19.22
N GLY A 125 -16.18 -3.62 18.37
CA GLY A 125 -17.12 -4.74 18.54
C GLY A 125 -18.58 -4.47 18.19
N GLU A 126 -18.97 -3.23 17.87
CA GLU A 126 -20.37 -2.89 17.54
C GLU A 126 -20.90 -3.66 16.32
N ALA A 127 -20.15 -3.68 15.22
CA ALA A 127 -20.53 -4.40 14.01
C ALA A 127 -20.56 -5.92 14.20
N TYR A 128 -19.65 -6.45 15.03
CA TYR A 128 -19.59 -7.87 15.37
C TYR A 128 -20.78 -8.30 16.23
N VAL A 129 -21.12 -7.49 17.25
CA VAL A 129 -22.29 -7.69 18.10
C VAL A 129 -23.58 -7.67 17.27
N CYS A 130 -23.73 -6.69 16.37
CA CYS A 130 -24.86 -6.66 15.44
C CYS A 130 -24.89 -7.94 14.59
N ALA A 131 -23.77 -8.31 13.96
CA ALA A 131 -23.71 -9.44 13.04
C ALA A 131 -24.00 -10.80 13.68
N LEU A 132 -23.57 -11.01 14.94
CA LEU A 132 -23.65 -12.32 15.60
C LEU A 132 -24.73 -12.44 16.67
N SER A 133 -25.42 -11.35 17.01
CA SER A 133 -26.53 -11.36 17.96
C SER A 133 -27.55 -12.46 17.69
N GLU A 134 -27.94 -12.66 16.43
CA GLU A 134 -28.93 -13.66 16.00
C GLU A 134 -28.47 -15.12 16.15
N PHE A 135 -27.16 -15.36 16.25
CA PHE A 135 -26.57 -16.71 16.33
C PHE A 135 -26.21 -17.13 17.75
N VAL A 136 -26.48 -16.30 18.76
CA VAL A 136 -26.25 -16.67 20.15
C VAL A 136 -27.29 -17.69 20.57
N ASP A 137 -26.82 -18.88 20.95
CA ASP A 137 -27.68 -19.94 21.47
C ASP A 137 -28.29 -19.50 22.82
N PRO A 138 -29.63 -19.36 22.91
CA PRO A 138 -30.29 -18.99 24.16
C PRO A 138 -30.05 -19.98 25.29
N ALA A 139 -29.86 -21.26 24.98
CA ALA A 139 -29.59 -22.30 25.99
C ALA A 139 -28.24 -22.11 26.69
N SER A 140 -27.32 -21.35 26.07
CA SER A 140 -26.02 -21.01 26.65
C SER A 140 -26.10 -19.85 27.67
N ILE A 141 -27.26 -19.21 27.80
CA ILE A 141 -27.50 -18.10 28.72
C ILE A 141 -28.25 -18.62 29.95
N THR A 142 -27.68 -18.41 31.13
CA THR A 142 -28.30 -18.81 32.40
C THR A 142 -29.63 -18.11 32.61
N ASP A 143 -30.65 -18.86 33.02
CA ASP A 143 -32.00 -18.37 33.33
C ASP A 143 -32.76 -17.76 32.14
N PHE A 144 -32.31 -18.01 30.91
CA PHE A 144 -32.99 -17.52 29.72
C PHE A 144 -34.33 -18.25 29.50
N PRO A 145 -35.44 -17.54 29.21
CA PRO A 145 -36.75 -18.17 29.03
C PRO A 145 -36.78 -19.15 27.87
N SER A 146 -37.26 -20.37 28.11
CA SER A 146 -37.36 -21.44 27.12
C SER A 146 -38.66 -21.44 26.31
N ASN A 147 -39.62 -20.57 26.66
CA ASN A 147 -40.94 -20.48 26.05
C ASN A 147 -41.06 -19.41 24.93
N ILE A 148 -39.94 -18.93 24.40
CA ILE A 148 -39.92 -17.91 23.34
C ILE A 148 -40.25 -18.56 21.99
N SER A 149 -41.28 -18.07 21.31
CA SER A 149 -41.74 -18.59 20.01
C SER A 149 -40.89 -18.12 18.83
N ASP A 150 -40.38 -16.89 18.85
CA ASP A 150 -39.50 -16.31 17.82
C ASP A 150 -38.11 -15.97 18.39
N VAL A 151 -37.32 -17.02 18.63
CA VAL A 151 -35.96 -16.89 19.14
C VAL A 151 -35.06 -16.04 18.23
N PRO A 152 -35.01 -16.25 16.89
CA PRO A 152 -34.14 -15.46 16.02
C PRO A 152 -34.54 -13.98 15.97
N GLY A 153 -35.85 -13.67 15.97
CA GLY A 153 -36.33 -12.29 16.00
C GLY A 153 -35.96 -11.57 17.29
N VAL A 154 -36.17 -12.21 18.45
CA VAL A 154 -35.77 -11.68 19.76
C VAL A 154 -34.25 -11.49 19.83
N MET A 155 -33.48 -12.48 19.36
CA MET A 155 -32.02 -12.40 19.38
C MET A 155 -31.48 -11.27 18.49
N ALA A 156 -32.09 -11.06 17.32
CA ALA A 156 -31.75 -9.97 16.42
C ALA A 156 -32.15 -8.57 16.95
N GLY A 157 -33.12 -8.48 17.86
CA GLY A 157 -33.58 -7.22 18.47
C GLY A 157 -32.67 -6.67 19.57
N PHE A 158 -31.88 -7.54 20.19
CA PHE A 158 -31.01 -7.19 21.32
C PHE A 158 -30.04 -6.01 21.07
N PRO A 159 -29.34 -5.90 19.92
CA PRO A 159 -28.43 -4.77 19.63
C PRO A 159 -29.08 -3.39 19.67
N CYS A 160 -30.38 -3.29 19.38
CA CYS A 160 -31.13 -2.03 19.43
C CYS A 160 -31.86 -1.83 20.76
N LYS A 161 -31.83 -2.83 21.65
CA LYS A 161 -32.69 -2.90 22.85
C LYS A 161 -34.18 -2.93 22.49
N ASP A 162 -34.50 -3.41 21.28
CA ASP A 162 -35.87 -3.57 20.77
C ASP A 162 -36.42 -4.95 21.19
N VAL A 163 -36.43 -5.21 22.50
CA VAL A 163 -36.89 -6.47 23.09
C VAL A 163 -37.78 -6.17 24.30
N PRO A 164 -38.68 -7.11 24.70
CA PRO A 164 -39.46 -6.97 25.92
C PRO A 164 -38.60 -6.64 27.15
N GLU A 165 -39.13 -5.82 28.06
CA GLU A 165 -38.38 -5.31 29.23
C GLU A 165 -37.83 -6.43 30.12
N GLU A 166 -38.57 -7.54 30.24
CA GLU A 166 -38.17 -8.75 30.97
C GLU A 166 -36.89 -9.39 30.42
N LEU A 167 -36.61 -9.21 29.13
CA LEU A 167 -35.45 -9.78 28.44
C LEU A 167 -34.26 -8.82 28.40
N LEU A 168 -34.46 -7.52 28.64
CA LEU A 168 -33.38 -6.51 28.59
C LEU A 168 -32.24 -6.78 29.57
N GLN A 169 -32.52 -7.47 30.69
CA GLN A 169 -31.48 -7.87 31.65
C GLN A 169 -30.39 -8.77 31.02
N PHE A 170 -30.76 -9.63 30.08
CA PHE A 170 -29.85 -10.54 29.39
C PHE A 170 -28.97 -9.84 28.36
N TRP A 171 -29.38 -8.65 27.87
CA TRP A 171 -28.60 -7.89 26.90
C TRP A 171 -27.18 -7.63 27.38
N SER A 172 -27.01 -7.23 28.65
CA SER A 172 -25.69 -6.93 29.22
C SER A 172 -24.74 -8.13 29.20
N VAL A 173 -25.27 -9.36 29.28
CA VAL A 173 -24.52 -10.61 29.23
C VAL A 173 -24.14 -10.95 27.79
N ILE A 174 -25.11 -10.86 26.88
CA ILE A 174 -24.92 -11.11 25.44
C ILE A 174 -23.91 -10.12 24.84
N GLU A 175 -24.11 -8.82 25.08
CA GLU A 175 -23.24 -7.76 24.61
C GLU A 175 -21.80 -7.97 25.09
N ARG A 176 -21.62 -8.30 26.38
CA ARG A 176 -20.29 -8.54 26.96
C ARG A 176 -19.61 -9.75 26.33
N ARG A 177 -20.35 -10.86 26.13
CA ARG A 177 -19.82 -12.06 25.49
C ARG A 177 -19.35 -11.77 24.06
N LEU A 178 -20.22 -11.17 23.23
CA LEU A 178 -19.90 -10.87 21.84
C LEU A 178 -18.80 -9.81 21.70
N LYS A 179 -18.77 -8.79 22.57
CA LYS A 179 -17.66 -7.83 22.61
C LYS A 179 -16.33 -8.49 22.98
N TYR A 180 -16.35 -9.40 23.96
CA TYR A 180 -15.15 -10.19 24.32
C TYR A 180 -14.66 -11.01 23.12
N GLU A 181 -15.53 -11.75 22.45
CA GLU A 181 -15.17 -12.56 21.27
C GLU A 181 -14.59 -11.68 20.15
N SER A 182 -15.23 -10.53 19.87
CA SER A 182 -14.75 -9.55 18.89
C SER A 182 -13.38 -9.00 19.24
N GLN A 183 -13.17 -8.57 20.48
CA GLN A 183 -11.90 -7.99 20.93
C GLN A 183 -10.78 -9.03 20.95
N LEU A 184 -11.08 -10.27 21.35
CA LEU A 184 -10.14 -11.38 21.31
C LEU A 184 -9.70 -11.66 19.87
N LEU A 185 -10.64 -11.73 18.92
CA LEU A 185 -10.31 -11.86 17.49
C LEU A 185 -9.47 -10.69 16.99
N GLY A 186 -9.79 -9.46 17.42
CA GLY A 186 -9.01 -8.26 17.12
C GLY A 186 -7.55 -8.38 17.59
N TRP A 187 -7.31 -8.82 18.83
CA TRP A 187 -5.97 -9.00 19.37
C TRP A 187 -5.21 -10.17 18.72
N ILE A 188 -5.90 -11.28 18.42
CA ILE A 188 -5.32 -12.40 17.65
C ILE A 188 -4.91 -11.92 16.25
N LEU A 189 -5.72 -11.10 15.59
CA LEU A 189 -5.38 -10.51 14.30
C LEU A 189 -4.13 -9.61 14.40
N VAL A 190 -4.06 -8.74 15.40
CA VAL A 190 -2.86 -7.90 15.64
C VAL A 190 -1.61 -8.75 15.85
N GLY A 191 -1.68 -9.74 16.74
CA GLY A 191 -0.56 -10.62 17.05
C GLY A 191 -0.09 -11.43 15.83
N SER A 192 -1.03 -11.98 15.06
CA SER A 192 -0.72 -12.75 13.85
C SER A 192 -0.11 -11.89 12.74
N VAL A 193 -0.59 -10.66 12.54
CA VAL A 193 -0.01 -9.70 11.59
C VAL A 193 1.40 -9.30 12.02
N ALA A 194 1.61 -8.97 13.30
CA ALA A 194 2.93 -8.59 13.81
C ALA A 194 3.95 -9.73 13.64
N LEU A 195 3.56 -10.96 13.99
CA LEU A 195 4.40 -12.15 13.79
C LEU A 195 4.69 -12.39 12.31
N SER A 196 3.68 -12.27 11.44
CA SER A 196 3.86 -12.46 9.99
C SER A 196 4.82 -11.44 9.39
N VAL A 197 4.71 -10.16 9.79
CA VAL A 197 5.63 -9.09 9.36
C VAL A 197 7.05 -9.38 9.83
N PHE A 198 7.21 -9.77 11.09
CA PHE A 198 8.52 -10.13 11.65
C PHE A 198 9.16 -11.29 10.88
N LEU A 199 8.43 -12.39 10.68
CA LEU A 199 8.92 -13.55 9.93
C LEU A 199 9.27 -13.19 8.48
N MET A 200 8.44 -12.38 7.82
CA MET A 200 8.71 -11.90 6.45
C MET A 200 9.97 -11.04 6.38
N LEU A 201 10.21 -10.17 7.37
CA LEU A 201 11.44 -9.39 7.44
C LEU A 201 12.67 -10.28 7.66
N CYS A 202 12.58 -11.27 8.55
CA CYS A 202 13.63 -12.27 8.75
C CYS A 202 13.93 -13.05 7.46
N LEU A 203 12.89 -13.56 6.78
CA LEU A 203 13.03 -14.28 5.52
C LEU A 203 13.62 -13.39 4.43
N ARG A 204 13.18 -12.12 4.33
CA ARG A 204 13.76 -11.16 3.40
C ARG A 204 15.25 -10.96 3.65
N HIS A 205 15.65 -10.78 4.91
CA HIS A 205 17.06 -10.62 5.26
C HIS A 205 17.89 -11.89 5.01
N CYS A 206 17.36 -13.07 5.33
CA CYS A 206 18.07 -14.34 5.11
C CYS A 206 18.15 -14.75 3.64
N CYS A 207 17.15 -14.42 2.83
CA CYS A 207 17.06 -14.82 1.42
C CYS A 207 17.47 -13.70 0.45
N SER A 208 17.86 -12.52 0.94
CA SER A 208 18.37 -11.46 0.07
C SER A 208 19.73 -11.89 -0.49
N PRO A 209 19.91 -11.94 -1.82
CA PRO A 209 21.22 -12.23 -2.41
C PRO A 209 22.20 -11.05 -2.27
N LEU A 210 21.72 -9.89 -1.79
CA LEU A 210 22.47 -8.66 -1.64
C LEU A 210 22.81 -8.40 -0.16
N GLY A 211 24.03 -7.93 0.10
CA GLY A 211 24.36 -7.42 1.42
C GLY A 211 23.54 -6.17 1.76
N TYR A 212 23.24 -5.95 3.04
CA TYR A 212 22.42 -4.82 3.52
C TYR A 212 22.88 -3.46 2.97
N GLN A 213 24.19 -3.19 2.97
CA GLN A 213 24.75 -1.93 2.44
C GLN A 213 24.50 -1.76 0.93
N GLN A 214 24.53 -2.86 0.18
CA GLN A 214 24.29 -2.84 -1.26
C GLN A 214 22.81 -2.62 -1.56
N GLU A 215 21.90 -3.20 -0.77
CA GLU A 215 20.46 -2.95 -0.86
C GLU A 215 20.13 -1.48 -0.53
N GLU A 216 20.75 -0.92 0.51
CA GLU A 216 20.59 0.50 0.87
C GLU A 216 21.09 1.42 -0.27
N TYR A 217 22.29 1.16 -0.79
CA TYR A 217 22.83 1.89 -1.94
C TYR A 217 21.91 1.78 -3.17
N TRP A 218 21.42 0.58 -3.48
CA TRP A 218 20.51 0.35 -4.61
C TRP A 218 19.23 1.17 -4.47
N SER A 219 18.63 1.20 -3.28
CA SER A 219 17.45 2.01 -3.00
C SER A 219 17.73 3.52 -3.17
N HIS A 220 18.89 3.98 -2.71
CA HIS A 220 19.31 5.38 -2.84
C HIS A 220 19.55 5.76 -4.30
N PHE A 221 20.26 4.91 -5.05
CA PHE A 221 20.51 5.07 -6.47
C PHE A 221 19.20 5.22 -7.24
N ARG A 222 18.23 4.32 -7.02
CA ARG A 222 16.90 4.38 -7.65
C ARG A 222 16.17 5.68 -7.35
N SER A 223 16.26 6.17 -6.11
CA SER A 223 15.64 7.45 -5.73
C SER A 223 16.30 8.64 -6.44
N GLN A 224 17.62 8.64 -6.58
CA GLN A 224 18.34 9.72 -7.27
C GLN A 224 18.12 9.68 -8.78
N GLU A 225 18.18 8.49 -9.37
CA GLU A 225 17.90 8.26 -10.80
C GLU A 225 16.51 8.77 -11.18
N ASN A 226 15.47 8.40 -10.42
CA ASN A 226 14.11 8.89 -10.66
C ASN A 226 13.99 10.41 -10.54
N ARG A 227 14.68 11.02 -9.56
CA ARG A 227 14.66 12.48 -9.36
C ARG A 227 15.30 13.21 -10.54
N VAL A 228 16.44 12.73 -11.02
CA VAL A 228 17.12 13.30 -12.19
C VAL A 228 16.29 13.06 -13.44
N PHE A 229 15.76 11.85 -13.63
CA PHE A 229 14.94 11.49 -14.77
C PHE A 229 13.69 12.36 -14.90
N SER A 230 12.94 12.58 -13.81
CA SER A 230 11.75 13.44 -13.82
C SER A 230 12.08 14.87 -14.22
N ARG A 231 13.13 15.46 -13.62
CA ARG A 231 13.56 16.83 -13.96
C ARG A 231 13.97 16.96 -15.42
N THR A 232 14.73 15.98 -15.92
CA THR A 232 15.15 15.97 -17.33
C THR A 232 13.98 15.73 -18.28
N MET A 233 13.00 14.91 -17.88
CA MET A 233 11.78 14.67 -18.66
C MET A 233 10.96 15.96 -18.82
N ASP A 234 10.77 16.71 -17.73
CA ASP A 234 10.05 17.98 -17.75
C ASP A 234 10.77 19.01 -18.64
N ALA A 235 12.10 19.15 -18.48
CA ALA A 235 12.91 20.04 -19.31
C ALA A 235 12.87 19.64 -20.80
N HIS A 236 12.96 18.35 -21.10
CA HIS A 236 12.91 17.83 -22.46
C HIS A 236 11.54 18.06 -23.12
N ALA A 237 10.45 17.81 -22.39
CA ALA A 237 9.09 18.08 -22.87
C ALA A 237 8.89 19.57 -23.16
N HIS A 238 9.43 20.43 -22.29
CA HIS A 238 9.40 21.88 -22.45
C HIS A 238 10.13 22.35 -23.73
N ILE A 239 11.37 21.90 -23.93
CA ILE A 239 12.15 22.18 -25.15
C ILE A 239 11.40 21.71 -26.41
N GLN A 240 10.79 20.52 -26.36
CA GLN A 240 10.05 20.00 -27.51
C GLN A 240 8.79 20.82 -27.80
N ALA A 241 8.09 21.30 -26.76
CA ALA A 241 6.95 22.20 -26.92
C ALA A 241 7.37 23.51 -27.59
N ILE A 242 8.48 24.12 -27.17
CA ILE A 242 9.02 25.33 -27.79
C ILE A 242 9.33 25.11 -29.28
N ARG A 243 10.02 24.00 -29.61
CA ARG A 243 10.35 23.65 -31.01
C ARG A 243 9.09 23.51 -31.87
N ASN A 244 8.04 22.87 -31.34
CA ASN A 244 6.77 22.71 -32.04
C ASN A 244 6.05 24.06 -32.25
N VAL A 245 5.98 24.90 -31.22
CA VAL A 245 5.37 26.25 -31.29
C VAL A 245 6.12 27.13 -32.29
N ARG A 246 7.46 27.13 -32.26
CA ARG A 246 8.31 27.86 -33.21
C ARG A 246 8.08 27.40 -34.65
N SER A 247 7.92 26.10 -34.88
CA SER A 247 7.62 25.54 -36.20
C SER A 247 6.25 26.00 -36.72
N PHE A 248 5.24 26.11 -35.84
CA PHE A 248 3.88 26.51 -36.22
C PHE A 248 3.74 28.02 -36.46
N PHE A 249 4.26 28.86 -35.55
CA PHE A 249 4.11 30.32 -35.62
C PHE A 249 5.28 31.05 -36.29
N GLY A 250 6.39 30.37 -36.59
CA GLY A 250 7.63 30.96 -37.10
C GLY A 250 8.53 31.59 -36.03
N PHE A 251 8.05 31.71 -34.79
CA PHE A 251 8.80 32.16 -33.61
C PHE A 251 8.20 31.57 -32.33
N ALA A 252 8.93 31.62 -31.23
CA ALA A 252 8.43 31.30 -29.90
C ALA A 252 8.86 32.41 -28.94
N ALA A 253 7.92 32.94 -28.16
CA ALA A 253 8.23 33.91 -27.11
C ALA A 253 8.90 33.15 -25.95
N LEU A 254 10.16 33.47 -25.69
CA LEU A 254 11.01 32.76 -24.72
C LEU A 254 11.57 33.76 -23.72
N ASP A 255 11.69 33.34 -22.47
CA ASP A 255 12.48 34.05 -21.47
C ASP A 255 13.98 33.73 -21.60
N LYS A 256 14.81 34.42 -20.82
CA LYS A 256 16.27 34.26 -20.87
C LYS A 256 16.72 32.86 -20.44
N ASP A 257 16.02 32.26 -19.48
CA ASP A 257 16.38 30.97 -18.89
C ASP A 257 16.03 29.82 -19.87
N GLU A 258 14.91 29.94 -20.58
CA GLU A 258 14.49 29.02 -21.64
C GLU A 258 15.39 29.10 -22.87
N GLN A 259 15.90 30.31 -23.16
CA GLN A 259 16.83 30.53 -24.26
C GLN A 259 18.20 29.90 -23.94
N GLU A 260 18.72 30.10 -22.73
CA GLU A 260 19.91 29.43 -22.22
C GLU A 260 19.73 27.90 -22.18
N LEU A 261 18.56 27.41 -21.74
CA LEU A 261 18.26 25.98 -21.72
C LEU A 261 18.33 25.38 -23.12
N LEU A 262 17.75 26.04 -24.13
CA LEU A 262 17.80 25.61 -25.53
C LEU A 262 19.22 25.56 -26.09
N GLU A 263 20.04 26.56 -25.79
CA GLU A 263 21.44 26.62 -26.21
C GLU A 263 22.26 25.49 -25.57
N ASN A 264 22.11 25.31 -24.25
CA ASN A 264 22.79 24.26 -23.49
C ASN A 264 22.35 22.84 -23.88
N THR A 265 21.21 22.69 -24.56
CA THR A 265 20.67 21.38 -25.00
C THR A 265 20.47 21.29 -26.50
N ALA A 266 21.27 22.02 -27.28
CA ALA A 266 21.25 21.97 -28.75
C ALA A 266 21.39 20.54 -29.30
N ASP A 267 22.26 19.72 -28.67
CA ASP A 267 22.53 18.33 -29.05
C ASP A 267 21.52 17.31 -28.47
N ALA A 268 20.52 17.77 -27.72
CA ALA A 268 19.52 16.87 -27.16
C ALA A 268 18.70 16.21 -28.27
N LYS A 269 18.47 14.91 -28.13
CA LYS A 269 17.63 14.12 -29.05
C LYS A 269 16.31 14.86 -29.32
N THR A 270 15.89 14.93 -30.58
CA THR A 270 14.61 15.55 -30.97
C THR A 270 13.44 14.58 -30.83
N GLN A 271 13.67 13.29 -31.04
CA GLN A 271 12.66 12.25 -30.88
C GLN A 271 13.25 11.05 -30.16
N ILE A 272 12.46 10.48 -29.25
CA ILE A 272 12.78 9.23 -28.55
C ILE A 272 11.77 8.19 -29.05
N PRO A 273 12.21 7.16 -29.80
CA PRO A 273 11.34 6.10 -30.29
C PRO A 273 10.62 5.38 -29.14
N SER A 274 9.37 4.96 -29.37
CA SER A 274 8.57 4.20 -28.39
C SER A 274 9.25 2.92 -27.90
N LEU A 275 10.09 2.30 -28.74
CA LEU A 275 10.88 1.12 -28.38
C LEU A 275 11.87 1.41 -27.24
N GLU A 276 12.47 2.60 -27.20
CA GLU A 276 13.43 2.98 -26.14
C GLU A 276 12.71 3.24 -24.81
N TRP A 277 11.49 3.79 -24.85
CA TRP A 277 10.63 3.89 -23.67
C TRP A 277 10.30 2.51 -23.11
N ASN A 278 9.87 1.58 -23.97
CA ASN A 278 9.56 0.20 -23.56
C ASN A 278 10.76 -0.56 -22.96
N ARG A 279 11.99 -0.18 -23.33
CA ARG A 279 13.23 -0.78 -22.80
C ARG A 279 13.52 -0.37 -21.36
N ILE A 280 13.23 0.88 -21.01
CA ILE A 280 13.51 1.42 -19.67
C ILE A 280 12.34 1.25 -18.70
N THR A 281 11.13 0.99 -19.20
CA THR A 281 9.91 0.74 -18.40
C THR A 281 9.80 -0.71 -17.89
N GLY A 282 9.15 -0.88 -16.73
CA GLY A 282 8.80 -2.18 -16.14
C GLY A 282 9.67 -2.56 -14.94
N VAL A 283 9.41 -3.73 -14.37
CA VAL A 283 10.02 -4.16 -13.11
C VAL A 283 11.49 -4.53 -13.31
N TYR A 284 12.35 -4.11 -12.39
CA TYR A 284 13.77 -4.46 -12.42
C TYR A 284 14.12 -5.41 -11.27
N LEU A 285 14.52 -6.63 -11.64
CA LEU A 285 15.14 -7.58 -10.72
C LEU A 285 16.66 -7.35 -10.80
N TYR A 286 17.32 -7.36 -9.64
CA TYR A 286 18.77 -7.20 -9.57
C TYR A 286 19.47 -8.20 -10.49
N ARG A 287 20.43 -7.71 -11.28
CA ARG A 287 21.27 -8.50 -12.18
C ARG A 287 22.68 -7.93 -12.17
N GLU A 288 23.63 -8.80 -12.45
CA GLU A 288 25.02 -8.45 -12.67
C GLU A 288 25.40 -8.71 -14.11
N ASN A 289 26.22 -7.83 -14.69
CA ASN A 289 26.86 -8.03 -15.98
C ASN A 289 28.37 -8.15 -15.76
N GLN A 290 28.95 -9.32 -16.00
CA GLN A 290 30.38 -9.60 -15.80
C GLN A 290 30.88 -9.24 -14.39
N GLY A 291 30.07 -9.51 -13.35
CA GLY A 291 30.38 -9.19 -11.95
C GLY A 291 30.14 -7.73 -11.56
N MET A 292 29.67 -6.88 -12.49
CA MET A 292 29.29 -5.50 -12.20
C MET A 292 27.77 -5.39 -11.96
N PRO A 293 27.33 -4.78 -10.84
CA PRO A 293 25.92 -4.64 -10.52
C PRO A 293 25.21 -3.65 -11.46
N LEU A 294 24.06 -4.07 -11.98
CA LEU A 294 23.13 -3.21 -12.71
C LEU A 294 21.96 -2.88 -11.77
N TYR A 295 21.67 -1.60 -11.57
CA TYR A 295 20.75 -1.12 -10.54
C TYR A 295 19.36 -0.72 -11.07
N SER A 296 19.19 -0.59 -12.39
CA SER A 296 17.91 -0.22 -12.99
C SER A 296 17.86 -0.66 -14.45
N ARG A 297 16.68 -0.60 -15.07
CA ARG A 297 16.54 -0.81 -16.52
C ARG A 297 17.20 0.29 -17.33
N LEU A 298 17.20 1.52 -16.83
CA LEU A 298 17.88 2.64 -17.48
C LEU A 298 19.39 2.48 -17.42
N HIS A 299 19.94 2.08 -16.27
CA HIS A 299 21.35 1.73 -16.10
C HIS A 299 21.71 0.53 -16.99
N LYS A 300 20.85 -0.49 -17.06
CA LYS A 300 21.03 -1.60 -18.01
C LYS A 300 21.14 -1.06 -19.45
N TRP A 301 20.15 -0.30 -19.90
CA TRP A 301 20.11 0.27 -21.24
C TRP A 301 21.34 1.14 -21.55
N SER A 302 21.77 2.00 -20.62
CA SER A 302 22.93 2.86 -20.84
C SER A 302 24.22 2.05 -20.98
N THR A 303 24.41 1.01 -20.15
CA THR A 303 25.62 0.17 -20.18
C THR A 303 25.73 -0.60 -21.48
N TYR A 304 24.65 -1.25 -21.94
CA TYR A 304 24.68 -1.98 -23.22
C TYR A 304 24.86 -1.05 -24.42
N LYS A 305 24.25 0.14 -24.38
CA LYS A 305 24.42 1.15 -25.43
C LYS A 305 25.86 1.66 -25.51
N LEU A 306 26.52 1.90 -24.37
CA LEU A 306 27.93 2.27 -24.33
C LEU A 306 28.86 1.17 -24.87
N GLN A 307 28.49 -0.10 -24.67
CA GLN A 307 29.26 -1.25 -25.15
C GLN A 307 29.02 -1.58 -26.63
N ASN A 308 28.19 -0.80 -27.37
CA ASN A 308 27.74 -1.10 -28.74
C ASN A 308 27.13 -2.52 -28.92
N ASN A 309 26.69 -3.14 -27.82
CA ASN A 309 26.19 -4.52 -27.81
C ASN A 309 24.68 -4.56 -28.02
N VAL A 310 24.22 -4.06 -29.17
CA VAL A 310 22.78 -3.99 -29.53
C VAL A 310 22.17 -5.41 -29.59
N GLU A 311 22.93 -6.39 -30.10
CA GLU A 311 22.49 -7.80 -30.17
C GLU A 311 22.31 -8.46 -28.80
N ALA A 312 23.17 -8.14 -27.82
CA ALA A 312 23.01 -8.64 -26.45
C ALA A 312 21.78 -8.02 -25.78
N MET A 313 21.52 -6.74 -26.07
CA MET A 313 20.31 -6.03 -25.63
C MET A 313 19.03 -6.65 -26.21
N GLU A 314 19.07 -7.10 -27.46
CA GLU A 314 17.92 -7.69 -28.16
C GLU A 314 17.67 -9.16 -27.77
N LYS A 315 18.73 -9.96 -27.62
CA LYS A 315 18.63 -11.35 -27.11
C LYS A 315 18.06 -11.42 -25.69
N ASP A 316 18.54 -10.59 -24.78
CA ASP A 316 18.02 -10.51 -23.40
C ASP A 316 16.57 -10.02 -23.33
N MET A 317 16.10 -9.34 -24.39
CA MET A 317 14.79 -8.70 -24.43
C MET A 317 13.74 -9.48 -25.23
N ASN A 318 14.15 -10.40 -26.12
CA ASN A 318 13.28 -11.29 -26.90
C ASN A 318 13.16 -12.74 -26.39
N CYS A 319 14.02 -13.22 -25.48
CA CYS A 319 13.86 -14.52 -24.79
C CYS A 319 13.10 -14.48 -23.46
#